data_AF-A0A940EPW6-F1
#
_entry.id   AF-A0A940EPW6-F1
#
_cell.length_a   1.000
_cell.length_b   1.000
_cell.length_c   1.000
_cell.angle_alpha   90.00
_cell.angle_beta   90.00
_cell.angle_gamma   90.00
#
_symmetry.space_group_name_H-M   'P 1'
#
loop_
_entity.id
_entity.type
_entity.pdbx_description
1 polymer ?
#
loop_
_entity_poly.entity_id
_entity_poly.type
_entity_poly.pdbx_seq_one_letter_code
_entity_poly.pdbx_strand_id
1 'polypeptide(L)' 'MERELPVALAGSISIHAKALRTAIDRMADIGDAGTADLFIGQSRQADKFSWLVAAHLARETGT' A
#
# COMPACT_ATOMS: atom_id res chain seq x y z
N MET A 1 -18.10 -15.61 -0.25
CA MET A 1 -16.99 -15.87 -1.19
C MET A 1 -16.58 -14.61 -1.95
N GLU A 2 -17.48 -13.88 -2.63
CA GLU A 2 -17.10 -12.71 -3.46
C GLU A 2 -16.35 -11.59 -2.70
N ARG A 3 -16.64 -11.39 -1.42
CA ARG A 3 -15.98 -10.39 -0.56
C ARG A 3 -14.65 -10.81 0.08
N GLU A 4 -14.31 -12.09 0.08
CA GLU A 4 -13.11 -12.56 0.78
C GLU A 4 -11.83 -12.12 0.05
N LEU A 5 -11.87 -12.10 -1.28
CA LEU A 5 -10.71 -11.72 -2.10
C LEU A 5 -10.37 -10.22 -1.96
N PRO A 6 -11.32 -9.26 -2.07
CA PRO A 6 -11.00 -7.84 -1.86
C PRO A 6 -10.52 -7.52 -0.45
N VAL A 7 -11.07 -8.18 0.58
CA VAL A 7 -10.60 -8.01 1.97
C VAL A 7 -9.18 -8.56 2.15
N ALA A 8 -8.89 -9.74 1.60
CA ALA A 8 -7.54 -10.30 1.63
C ALA A 8 -6.53 -9.43 0.84
N LEU A 9 -6.98 -8.85 -0.27
CA LEU A 9 -6.18 -7.92 -1.07
C LEU A 9 -5.90 -6.62 -0.30
N ALA A 10 -6.90 -6.05 0.37
CA ALA A 10 -6.71 -4.88 1.23
C ALA A 10 -5.68 -5.14 2.34
N GLY A 11 -5.74 -6.32 2.97
CA GLY A 11 -4.73 -6.75 3.96
C GLY A 11 -3.32 -6.82 3.38
N SER A 12 -3.18 -7.44 2.20
CA SER A 12 -1.90 -7.55 1.49
C SER A 12 -1.31 -6.19 1.10
N ILE A 13 -2.15 -5.27 0.60
CA ILE A 13 -1.73 -3.90 0.27
C ILE A 13 -1.26 -3.16 1.52
N SER A 14 -1.95 -3.31 2.66
CA SER A 14 -1.57 -2.69 3.92
C SER A 14 -0.19 -3.15 4.41
N ILE A 15 0.06 -4.45 4.39
CA ILE A 15 1.37 -5.04 4.74
C ILE A 15 2.47 -4.51 3.82
N HIS A 16 2.21 -4.49 2.50
CA HIS A 16 3.16 -4.00 1.52
C HIS A 16 3.47 -2.50 1.70
N ALA A 17 2.45 -1.66 1.87
CA ALA A 17 2.62 -0.23 2.09
C ALA A 17 3.40 0.07 3.38
N LYS A 18 3.18 -0.71 4.45
CA LYS A 18 3.99 -0.60 5.68
C LYS A 18 5.45 -0.96 5.43
N ALA A 19 5.72 -2.06 4.72
CA ALA A 19 7.08 -2.47 4.39
C ALA A 19 7.81 -1.42 3.56
N LEU A 20 7.14 -0.79 2.60
CA LEU A 20 7.70 0.31 1.81
C LEU A 20 8.10 1.50 2.67
N ARG A 21 7.25 1.92 3.63
CA ARG A 21 7.57 3.03 4.56
C ARG A 21 8.81 2.71 5.41
N THR A 22 8.88 1.50 5.98
CA THR A 22 10.07 1.04 6.70
C THR A 22 11.31 1.00 5.82
N ALA A 23 11.17 0.62 4.54
CA ALA A 23 12.30 0.60 3.61
C ALA A 23 12.77 2.02 3.25
N ILE A 24 11.85 2.98 3.08
CA ILE A 24 12.19 4.40 2.88
C ILE A 24 13.04 4.91 4.04
N ASP A 25 12.57 4.71 5.28
CA ASP A 25 13.30 5.14 6.48
C ASP A 25 14.70 4.50 6.53
N ARG A 26 14.79 3.19 6.27
CA ARG A 26 16.08 2.48 6.24
C ARG A 26 17.03 2.98 5.16
N MET A 27 16.54 3.31 3.97
CA MET A 27 17.39 3.84 2.89
C MET A 27 17.85 5.26 3.21
N ALA A 28 17.00 6.07 3.84
CA ALA A 28 17.38 7.39 4.34
C ALA A 28 18.50 7.29 5.39
N ASP A 29 18.40 6.34 6.33
CA ASP A 29 19.39 6.14 7.40
C ASP A 29 20.79 5.79 6.87
N ILE A 30 20.88 5.07 5.75
CA ILE A 30 22.16 4.69 5.13
C ILE A 30 22.62 5.66 4.03
N GLY A 31 21.86 6.74 3.76
CA GLY A 31 22.16 7.74 2.75
C GLY A 31 21.92 7.29 1.29
N ASP A 32 21.17 6.20 1.07
CA ASP A 32 20.81 5.72 -0.27
C ASP A 32 19.55 6.42 -0.80
N ALA A 33 19.73 7.67 -1.23
CA ALA A 33 18.63 8.50 -1.72
C ALA A 33 17.96 7.94 -3.00
N GLY A 34 18.72 7.23 -3.85
CA GLY A 34 18.19 6.67 -5.10
C GLY A 34 17.21 5.54 -4.83
N THR A 35 17.58 4.60 -3.97
CA THR A 35 16.67 3.51 -3.59
C THR A 35 15.49 4.01 -2.76
N ALA A 36 15.70 5.03 -1.90
CA ALA A 36 14.61 5.66 -1.15
C ALA A 36 13.54 6.25 -2.09
N ASP A 37 13.94 6.95 -3.17
CA ASP A 37 13.02 7.54 -4.14
C ASP A 37 12.18 6.47 -4.87
N LEU A 38 12.78 5.33 -5.23
CA LEU A 38 12.05 4.20 -5.81
C LEU A 38 10.97 3.68 -4.85
N PHE A 39 11.28 3.55 -3.56
CA PHE A 39 10.30 3.12 -2.56
C PHE A 39 9.21 4.18 -2.32
N ILE A 40 9.51 5.47 -2.39
CA ILE A 40 8.51 6.56 -2.34
C ILE A 40 7.56 6.48 -3.53
N GLY A 41 8.09 6.27 -4.74
CA GLY A 41 7.27 6.07 -5.93
C GLY A 41 6.30 4.90 -5.74
N GLN A 42 6.80 3.79 -5.22
CA GLN A 42 5.99 2.61 -5.00
C GLN A 42 5.00 2.74 -3.84
N SER A 43 5.32 3.51 -2.79
CA SER A 43 4.40 3.75 -1.68
C SER A 43 3.17 4.54 -2.15
N ARG A 44 3.35 5.52 -3.04
CA ARG A 44 2.26 6.27 -3.65
C ARG A 44 1.35 5.36 -4.50
N GLN A 45 1.93 4.40 -5.21
CA GLN A 45 1.17 3.42 -5.98
C GLN A 45 0.38 2.47 -5.07
N ALA A 46 0.97 2.03 -3.95
CA ALA A 46 0.29 1.22 -2.95
C ALA A 46 -0.89 1.98 -2.29
N ASP A 47 -0.71 3.27 -1.99
CA ASP A 47 -1.78 4.11 -1.44
C ASP A 47 -2.94 4.27 -2.44
N LYS A 48 -2.65 4.42 -3.75
CA LYS A 48 -3.68 4.43 -4.80
C LYS A 48 -4.45 3.11 -4.85
N PHE A 49 -3.77 1.97 -4.77
CA PHE A 49 -4.46 0.68 -4.75
C PHE A 49 -5.31 0.49 -3.49
N SER A 50 -4.80 0.94 -2.34
CA SER A 50 -5.58 0.93 -1.09
C SER A 50 -6.88 1.72 -1.24
N TRP A 51 -6.80 2.93 -1.83
CA TRP A 51 -7.99 3.74 -2.11
C TRP A 51 -9.00 3.04 -3.02
N LEU A 52 -8.54 2.42 -4.12
CA LEU A 52 -9.44 1.72 -5.05
C LEU A 52 -10.16 0.54 -4.39
N VAL A 53 -9.43 -0.28 -3.63
CA VAL A 53 -10.01 -1.44 -2.95
C VAL A 53 -10.97 -1.00 -1.84
N ALA A 54 -10.61 0.03 -1.08
CA ALA A 54 -11.50 0.61 -0.07
C ALA A 54 -12.78 1.17 -0.68
N ALA A 55 -12.69 1.90 -1.81
CA ALA A 55 -13.85 2.43 -2.51
C ALA A 55 -14.75 1.31 -3.06
N HIS A 56 -14.17 0.22 -3.57
CA HIS A 56 -14.93 -0.95 -4.00
C HIS A 56 -15.68 -1.60 -2.84
N LEU A 57 -15.00 -1.85 -1.72
CA LEU A 57 -15.59 -2.42 -0.50
C LEU A 57 -16.69 -1.51 0.08
N ALA A 58 -16.49 -0.18 0.09
CA ALA A 58 -17.49 0.78 0.57
C ALA A 58 -18.77 0.75 -0.28
N ARG A 59 -18.64 0.67 -1.61
CA ARG A 59 -19.78 0.52 -2.52
C ARG A 59 -20.57 -0.75 -2.25
N GLU A 60 -19.91 -1.85 -1.87
CA GLU A 60 -20.58 -3.10 -1.52
C GLU A 60 -21.29 -3.05 -0.16
N THR A 61 -20.82 -2.22 0.78
CA THR A 61 -21.41 -2.10 2.12
C THR A 61 -22.57 -1.09 2.20
N GLY A 62 -22.85 -0.33 1.13
CA GLY A 62 -23.98 0.61 1.07
C GLY A 62 -23.83 1.83 2.00
N THR A 63 -22.59 2.11 2.42
CA THR A 63 -22.16 3.28 3.21
C THR A 63 -21.41 4.25 2.33
#